data_AF-A0AAV3XSP4-F1
#
_entry.id   AF-A0AAV3XSP4-F1
#
_cell.length_a   1.000
_cell.length_b   1.000
_cell.length_c   1.000
_cell.angle_alpha   90.00
_cell.angle_beta   90.00
_cell.angle_gamma   90.00
#
_symmetry.space_group_name_H-M   'P 1'
#
loop_
_entity.id
_entity.type
_entity.pdbx_description
1 polymer ?
#
loop_
_entity_poly.entity_id
_entity_poly.type
_entity_poly.pdbx_seq_one_letter_code
_entity_poly.pdbx_strand_id
1 'polypeptide(L)' 'MVSRSELIAELIENGVRCTPENIIGIAKLADGKIVFLETGNSKAGLQHILENHTVDFANKKGIPPEQIPDAVIAAVT' A
#
# COMPACT_ATOMS: atom_id res chain seq x y z
N MET A 1 5.68 -13.03 14.36
CA MET A 1 4.97 -11.99 13.58
C MET A 1 6.02 -11.32 12.73
N VAL A 2 5.83 -11.25 11.41
CA VAL A 2 6.79 -10.61 10.51
C VAL A 2 6.60 -9.10 10.61
N SER A 3 7.65 -8.36 10.92
CA SER A 3 7.58 -6.92 11.13
C SER A 3 7.64 -6.18 9.80
N ARG A 4 7.05 -4.98 9.72
CA ARG A 4 7.13 -4.10 8.53
C ARG A 4 8.57 -4.00 7.99
N SER A 5 9.54 -3.81 8.87
CA SER A 5 10.96 -3.68 8.49
C SER A 5 11.54 -4.95 7.87
N GLU A 6 11.10 -6.14 8.30
CA GLU A 6 11.55 -7.42 7.73
C GLU A 6 11.00 -7.61 6.31
N LEU A 7 9.74 -7.22 6.07
CA LEU A 7 9.15 -7.27 4.74
C LEU A 7 9.83 -6.29 3.77
N ILE A 8 10.21 -5.11 4.26
CA ILE A 8 10.97 -4.14 3.46
C ILE A 8 12.37 -4.67 3.14
N ALA A 9 13.05 -5.29 4.11
CA ALA A 9 14.34 -5.93 3.88
C ALA A 9 14.22 -7.03 2.80
N GLU A 10 13.20 -7.88 2.89
CA GLU A 10 12.94 -8.94 1.91
C GLU A 10 12.70 -8.35 0.51
N LEU A 11 11.97 -7.23 0.37
CA LEU A 11 11.81 -6.54 -0.92
C LEU A 11 13.14 -6.05 -1.49
N ILE A 12 13.99 -5.42 -0.67
CA ILE A 12 15.30 -4.91 -1.08
C ILE A 12 16.22 -6.06 -1.48
N GLU A 13 16.25 -7.15 -0.70
CA GLU A 13 17.02 -8.36 -1.01
C GLU A 13 16.57 -9.02 -2.30
N ASN A 14 15.25 -9.00 -2.60
CA ASN A 14 14.70 -9.46 -3.87
C ASN A 14 14.94 -8.48 -5.03
N GLY A 15 15.62 -7.35 -4.81
CA GLY A 15 15.93 -6.36 -5.83
C GLY A 15 14.72 -5.53 -6.28
N VAL A 16 13.64 -5.51 -5.50
CA VAL A 16 12.46 -4.69 -5.79
C VAL A 16 12.80 -3.22 -5.52
N ARG A 17 12.65 -2.39 -6.56
CA ARG A 17 12.81 -0.94 -6.42
C ARG A 17 11.65 -0.35 -5.62
N CYS A 18 11.88 -0.12 -4.35
CA CYS A 18 10.98 0.56 -3.44
C CYS A 18 11.75 1.58 -2.60
N THR A 19 11.05 2.61 -2.12
CA THR A 19 11.62 3.63 -1.25
C THR A 19 11.04 3.42 0.16
N PRO A 20 11.79 2.85 1.12
CA PRO A 20 11.29 2.39 2.43
C PRO A 20 10.53 3.46 3.24
N GLU A 21 10.99 4.70 3.12
CA GLU A 21 10.43 5.89 3.75
C GLU A 21 9.09 6.32 3.16
N ASN A 22 8.81 5.95 1.90
CA ASN A 22 7.53 6.23 1.23
C ASN A 22 6.51 5.10 1.38
N ILE A 23 6.88 3.95 1.97
CA ILE A 23 5.96 2.83 2.15
C ILE A 23 4.96 3.17 3.27
N ILE A 24 3.69 3.33 2.91
CA ILE A 24 2.60 3.61 3.85
C ILE A 24 2.02 2.32 4.43
N GLY A 25 1.95 1.26 3.63
CA GLY A 25 1.44 -0.04 4.05
C GLY A 25 2.22 -1.18 3.42
N ILE A 26 2.39 -2.29 4.14
CA ILE A 26 3.04 -3.50 3.62
C ILE A 26 2.47 -4.72 4.32
N ALA A 27 2.27 -5.79 3.56
CA ALA A 27 1.77 -7.05 4.07
C ALA A 27 2.33 -8.23 3.27
N LYS A 28 2.38 -9.39 3.91
CA LYS A 28 2.76 -10.67 3.28
C LYS A 28 1.50 -11.50 3.11
N LEU A 29 1.21 -11.91 1.88
CA LEU A 29 0.08 -12.74 1.51
C LEU A 29 0.32 -14.20 1.93
N ALA A 30 -0.76 -14.99 2.04
CA ALA A 30 -0.69 -16.41 2.37
C ALA A 30 0.15 -17.23 1.37
N ASP A 31 0.23 -16.79 0.11
CA ASP A 31 1.06 -17.38 -0.95
C ASP A 31 2.55 -17.00 -0.84
N GLY A 32 2.94 -16.23 0.19
CA GLY A 32 4.31 -15.80 0.43
C GLY A 32 4.74 -14.54 -0.33
N LYS A 33 3.89 -14.01 -1.22
CA LYS A 33 4.11 -12.74 -1.92
C LYS A 33 4.02 -11.55 -0.96
N ILE A 34 4.91 -10.57 -1.12
CA ILE A 34 4.81 -9.29 -0.42
C ILE A 34 4.08 -8.28 -1.28
N VAL A 35 3.09 -7.61 -0.70
CA VAL A 35 2.39 -6.46 -1.27
C VAL A 35 2.69 -5.22 -0.44
N PHE A 36 2.88 -4.09 -1.10
CA PHE A 36 3.10 -2.82 -0.44
C PHE A 36 2.40 -1.69 -1.16
N LEU A 37 2.05 -0.66 -0.40
CA LEU A 37 1.51 0.60 -0.88
C LEU A 37 2.48 1.71 -0.47
N GLU A 38 2.94 2.46 -1.46
CA GLU A 38 3.76 3.65 -1.25
C GLU A 38 2.98 4.94 -1.53
N THR A 39 3.49 6.08 -1.05
CA THR A 39 2.95 7.41 -1.36
C THR A 39 2.80 7.59 -2.87
N GLY A 40 3.84 7.23 -3.63
CA GLY A 40 3.87 7.33 -5.08
C GLY A 40 3.74 8.77 -5.59
N ASN A 41 3.10 8.94 -6.74
CA ASN A 41 2.88 10.22 -7.42
C ASN A 41 1.51 10.22 -8.14
N SER A 42 1.17 11.27 -8.88
CA SER A 42 -0.11 11.39 -9.58
C SER A 42 -0.39 10.30 -10.63
N LYS A 43 0.60 9.47 -10.99
CA LYS A 43 0.44 8.33 -11.92
C LYS A 43 0.31 6.97 -11.22
N ALA A 44 0.81 6.81 -9.99
CA ALA A 44 0.77 5.53 -9.26
C ALA A 44 0.95 5.72 -7.75
N GLY A 45 0.43 4.79 -6.94
CA GLY A 45 0.53 4.83 -5.47
C GLY A 45 -0.61 5.58 -4.80
N LEU A 46 -0.46 5.90 -3.52
CA LEU A 46 -1.51 6.53 -2.71
C LEU A 46 -1.93 7.90 -3.25
N GLN A 47 -1.00 8.72 -3.71
CA GLN A 47 -1.28 10.05 -4.28
C GLN A 47 -2.26 9.94 -5.46
N HIS A 48 -2.02 9.02 -6.39
CA HIS A 48 -2.92 8.79 -7.52
C HIS A 48 -4.33 8.39 -7.08
N ILE A 49 -4.44 7.51 -6.07
CA ILE A 49 -5.72 7.09 -5.49
C ILE A 49 -6.43 8.28 -4.86
N LEU A 50 -5.70 9.10 -4.11
CA LEU A 50 -6.28 10.27 -3.45
C LEU A 50 -6.76 11.33 -4.45
N GLU A 51 -6.02 11.54 -5.54
CA GLU A 51 -6.38 12.54 -6.55
C GLU A 51 -7.53 12.09 -7.46
N ASN A 52 -7.56 10.81 -7.87
CA ASN A 52 -8.48 10.34 -8.91
C ASN A 52 -9.62 9.46 -8.40
N HIS A 53 -9.48 8.85 -7.22
CA HIS A 53 -10.39 7.81 -6.75
C HIS A 53 -11.00 8.06 -5.36
N THR A 54 -10.57 9.08 -4.61
CA THR A 54 -11.13 9.39 -3.26
C THR A 54 -12.65 9.45 -3.26
N VAL A 55 -13.26 10.06 -4.27
CA VAL A 55 -14.72 10.19 -4.38
C VAL A 55 -15.38 8.82 -4.53
N ASP A 56 -14.75 7.86 -5.20
CA ASP A 56 -15.26 6.50 -5.36
C ASP A 56 -15.21 5.73 -4.03
N PHE A 57 -14.09 5.83 -3.30
CA PHE A 57 -13.95 5.25 -1.95
C PHE A 57 -14.96 5.83 -0.97
N ALA A 58 -15.14 7.15 -0.98
CA ALA A 58 -16.10 7.82 -0.11
C ALA A 58 -17.56 7.44 -0.47
N ASN A 59 -17.95 7.51 -1.74
CA ASN A 59 -19.35 7.28 -2.12
C ASN A 59 -19.75 5.81 -2.16
N LYS A 60 -18.89 4.91 -2.63
CA LYS A 60 -19.24 3.49 -2.79
C LYS A 60 -18.96 2.64 -1.55
N LYS A 61 -17.96 3.04 -0.76
CA LYS A 61 -17.51 2.26 0.39
C LYS A 61 -17.65 3.01 1.72
N GLY A 62 -17.94 4.31 1.70
CA GLY A 62 -17.97 5.12 2.92
C GLY A 62 -16.60 5.29 3.57
N ILE A 63 -15.52 5.08 2.81
CA ILE A 63 -14.15 5.08 3.35
C ILE A 63 -13.59 6.50 3.22
N PRO A 64 -13.21 7.15 4.34
CA PRO A 64 -12.57 8.46 4.29
C PRO A 64 -11.13 8.34 3.77
N PRO A 65 -10.56 9.42 3.21
CA PRO A 65 -9.23 9.40 2.57
C PRO A 65 -8.11 8.90 3.48
N GLU A 66 -8.19 9.18 4.78
CA GLU A 66 -7.26 8.71 5.81
C GLU A 66 -7.25 7.18 6.01
N GLN A 67 -8.36 6.50 5.70
CA GLN A 67 -8.50 5.05 5.82
C GLN A 67 -8.26 4.31 4.51
N ILE A 68 -8.14 5.03 3.38
CA ILE A 68 -7.86 4.42 2.08
C ILE A 68 -6.59 3.55 2.10
N PRO A 69 -5.45 3.97 2.68
CA PRO A 69 -4.25 3.14 2.66
C PRO A 69 -4.46 1.78 3.32
N ASP A 70 -5.10 1.78 4.49
CA ASP A 70 -5.37 0.57 5.26
C ASP A 70 -6.39 -0.33 4.53
N ALA A 71 -7.47 0.27 4.01
CA ALA A 71 -8.48 -0.45 3.25
C ALA A 71 -7.94 -1.09 1.97
N VAL A 72 -7.00 -0.44 1.28
CA VAL A 72 -6.36 -0.99 0.07
C VAL A 72 -5.50 -2.20 0.42
N ILE A 73 -4.72 -2.14 1.51
CA ILE A 73 -3.93 -3.28 1.97
C ILE A 73 -4.83 -4.42 2.44
N ALA A 74 -5.87 -4.12 3.24
CA ALA A 74 -6.82 -5.11 3.74
C ALA A 74 -7.61 -5.80 2.61
N ALA A 75 -7.85 -5.11 1.48
CA ALA A 75 -8.56 -5.70 0.35
C ALA A 75 -7.74 -6.74 -0.43
N VAL A 76 -6.41 -6.75 -0.27
CA VAL A 76 -5.51 -7.66 -0.99
C VAL A 76 -4.95 -8.80 -0.12
N THR A 77 -5.05 -8.68 1.21
CA THR A 77 -4.61 -9.67 2.20
C THR A 77 -5.73 -10.59 2.64
#